data_AF-A0A850T7T9-F1
#
_entry.id   AF-A0A850T7T9-F1
#
_cell.length_a   1.000
_cell.length_b   1.000
_cell.length_c   1.000
_cell.angle_alpha   90.00
_cell.angle_beta   90.00
_cell.angle_gamma   90.00
#
_symmetry.space_group_name_H-M   'P 1'
#
loop_
_entity.id
_entity.type
_entity.pdbx_description
1 polymer ?
#
loop_
_entity_poly.entity_id
_entity_poly.type
_entity_poly.pdbx_seq_one_letter_code
_entity_poly.pdbx_strand_id
1 'polypeptide(L)'
;MKNNVSLKLLFYKDLISVSAIICMLLIGMCCVVHAGDYKLPDTGIEKCYDNGHEIPCPDQGKPFYGQDAQYDGPAPAYQDNGDGTVTDLNTGLMWQQEDDDTRRTWQDAVDYCDALVFAGYSDWHLPTRRELFSIVNLGRYDPAIDTDYFPGCNSSYYWSGSMYASNSSDAWDVYFNHGYVYHYARTHNFYVRCVRSGP
;
A
#
# COMPACT_ATOMS: atom_id res chain seq x y z
N MET A 1 3.17 38.75 -64.52
CA MET A 1 2.29 38.31 -63.42
C MET A 1 2.44 36.81 -63.28
N LYS A 2 3.40 36.35 -62.46
CA LYS A 2 3.61 34.92 -62.19
C LYS A 2 3.53 34.69 -60.68
N ASN A 3 2.76 33.68 -60.32
CA ASN A 3 2.94 32.78 -59.19
C ASN A 3 2.90 33.39 -57.79
N ASN A 4 1.77 33.22 -57.09
CA ASN A 4 1.80 33.17 -55.62
C ASN A 4 0.64 32.41 -54.95
N VAL A 5 -0.13 31.60 -55.67
CA VAL A 5 -1.27 30.86 -55.09
C VAL A 5 -0.93 29.40 -54.78
N SER A 6 0.08 28.82 -55.44
CA SER A 6 0.38 27.37 -55.31
C SER A 6 1.25 27.00 -54.10
N LEU A 7 2.00 27.93 -53.50
CA LEU A 7 2.88 27.61 -52.36
C LEU A 7 2.09 27.51 -51.04
N LYS A 8 1.11 28.40 -50.80
CA LYS A 8 0.33 28.41 -49.54
C LYS A 8 -0.52 27.15 -49.32
N LEU A 9 -1.02 26.51 -50.39
CA LEU A 9 -1.80 25.28 -50.25
C LEU A 9 -0.95 24.03 -49.95
N LEU A 10 0.31 24.02 -50.35
CA LEU A 10 1.22 22.89 -50.07
C LEU A 10 1.63 22.88 -48.58
N PHE A 11 1.97 24.04 -48.01
CA PHE A 11 2.27 24.14 -46.57
C PHE A 11 1.09 23.78 -45.66
N TYR A 12 -0.15 24.04 -46.09
CA TYR A 12 -1.34 23.75 -45.28
C TYR A 12 -1.68 22.25 -45.24
N LYS A 13 -1.42 21.51 -46.33
CA LYS A 13 -1.61 20.05 -46.37
C LYS A 13 -0.60 19.30 -45.50
N ASP A 14 0.65 19.78 -45.48
CA ASP A 14 1.70 19.21 -44.64
C ASP A 14 1.46 19.49 -43.15
N LEU A 15 0.97 20.69 -42.79
CA LEU A 15 0.62 21.01 -41.39
C LEU A 15 -0.53 20.14 -40.85
N ILE A 16 -1.54 19.85 -41.68
CA ILE A 16 -2.68 18.99 -41.27
C ILE A 16 -2.21 17.53 -41.10
N SER A 17 -1.31 17.05 -41.96
CA SER A 17 -0.74 15.71 -41.85
C SER A 17 0.12 15.55 -40.59
N VAL A 18 0.94 16.55 -40.25
CA VAL A 18 1.78 16.52 -39.03
C VAL A 18 0.91 16.64 -37.76
N SER A 19 -0.16 17.46 -37.78
CA SER A 19 -1.10 17.57 -36.65
C SER A 19 -1.90 16.29 -36.40
N ALA A 20 -2.26 15.54 -37.46
CA ALA A 20 -2.96 14.26 -37.32
C ALA A 20 -2.03 13.15 -36.80
N ILE A 21 -0.75 13.17 -37.19
CA ILE A 21 0.25 12.20 -36.72
C ILE A 21 0.63 12.45 -35.24
N ILE A 22 0.75 13.72 -34.82
CA ILE A 22 0.96 14.09 -33.41
C ILE A 22 -0.27 13.69 -32.56
N CYS A 23 -1.48 13.84 -33.10
CA CYS A 23 -2.71 13.42 -32.41
C CYS A 23 -2.81 11.89 -32.29
N MET A 24 -2.35 11.12 -33.29
CA MET A 24 -2.31 9.64 -33.21
C MET A 24 -1.20 9.11 -32.28
N LEU A 25 -0.08 9.82 -32.14
CA LEU A 25 1.00 9.46 -31.20
C LEU A 25 0.65 9.80 -29.74
N LEU A 26 -0.24 10.76 -29.50
CA LEU A 26 -0.73 11.11 -28.16
C LEU A 26 -1.84 10.19 -27.63
N ILE A 27 -2.43 9.34 -28.47
CA ILE A 27 -3.44 8.35 -28.06
C ILE A 27 -2.80 7.01 -27.65
N GLY A 28 -1.49 6.83 -27.92
CA GLY A 28 -0.75 5.59 -27.67
C GLY A 28 -0.07 5.47 -26.31
N MET A 29 -0.18 6.47 -25.44
CA MET A 29 0.29 6.42 -24.06
C MET A 29 -0.88 6.62 -23.09
N CYS A 30 -1.97 5.87 -23.34
CA CYS A 30 -2.77 5.42 -22.22
C CYS A 30 -1.84 4.45 -21.49
N CYS A 31 -1.18 4.91 -20.43
CA CYS A 31 -0.60 4.00 -19.47
C CYS A 31 -1.75 3.08 -19.07
N VAL A 32 -1.76 1.86 -19.61
CA VAL A 32 -2.54 0.79 -19.01
C VAL A 32 -1.84 0.56 -17.69
N VAL A 33 -2.22 1.35 -16.68
CA VAL A 33 -1.93 1.05 -15.29
C VAL A 33 -2.63 -0.29 -15.12
N HIS A 34 -1.87 -1.37 -15.24
CA HIS A 34 -2.35 -2.64 -14.76
C HIS A 34 -2.57 -2.37 -13.28
N ALA A 35 -3.84 -2.34 -12.87
CA ALA A 35 -4.14 -2.70 -11.51
C ALA A 35 -3.55 -4.11 -11.38
N GLY A 36 -2.33 -4.20 -10.86
CA GLY A 36 -1.76 -5.47 -10.44
C GLY A 36 -2.82 -6.12 -9.58
N ASP A 37 -3.08 -7.41 -9.80
CA ASP A 37 -4.07 -8.14 -9.00
C ASP A 37 -3.75 -7.89 -7.52
N TYR A 38 -4.57 -7.09 -6.84
CA TYR A 38 -4.41 -6.83 -5.41
C TYR A 38 -4.48 -8.18 -4.70
N LYS A 39 -3.34 -8.62 -4.16
CA LYS A 39 -3.21 -9.86 -3.42
C LYS A 39 -3.03 -9.51 -1.96
N LEU A 40 -3.85 -10.11 -1.10
CA LEU A 40 -3.59 -10.09 0.32
C LEU A 40 -2.40 -11.01 0.58
N PRO A 41 -1.31 -10.52 1.18
CA PRO A 41 -0.20 -11.38 1.54
C PRO A 41 -0.64 -12.42 2.56
N ASP A 42 0.05 -13.56 2.52
CA ASP A 42 -0.02 -14.57 3.57
C ASP A 42 0.39 -13.97 4.92
N THR A 43 -0.07 -14.57 6.02
CA THR A 43 0.10 -13.98 7.35
C THR A 43 1.54 -14.05 7.85
N GLY A 44 2.39 -14.87 7.21
CA GLY A 44 3.78 -15.11 7.60
C GLY A 44 3.94 -16.17 8.70
N ILE A 45 2.87 -16.86 9.07
CA ILE A 45 2.95 -17.99 10.00
C ILE A 45 3.45 -19.22 9.22
N GLU A 46 4.70 -19.61 9.44
CA GLU A 46 5.34 -20.74 8.73
C GLU A 46 5.35 -22.05 9.54
N LYS A 47 4.81 -22.03 10.76
CA LYS A 47 4.88 -23.15 11.72
C LYS A 47 3.52 -23.72 12.04
N CYS A 48 3.46 -25.05 12.16
CA CYS A 48 2.27 -25.78 12.60
C CYS A 48 2.37 -26.16 14.08
N TYR A 49 1.21 -26.23 14.75
CA TYR A 49 1.12 -26.54 16.18
C TYR A 49 0.09 -27.64 16.47
N ASP A 50 0.31 -28.41 17.54
CA ASP A 50 -0.72 -29.25 18.16
C ASP A 50 -1.41 -28.51 19.31
N ASN A 51 -1.94 -29.24 20.31
CA ASN A 51 -2.57 -28.65 21.49
C ASN A 51 -1.62 -27.82 22.39
N GLY A 52 -0.31 -27.83 22.16
CA GLY A 52 0.62 -27.03 22.96
C GLY A 52 2.05 -26.93 22.46
N HIS A 53 2.42 -27.57 21.36
CA HIS A 53 3.80 -27.59 20.86
C HIS A 53 3.85 -27.38 19.34
N GLU A 54 4.97 -26.83 18.88
CA GLU A 54 5.32 -26.78 17.46
C GLU A 54 5.54 -28.20 16.93
N ILE A 55 4.99 -28.50 15.76
CA ILE A 55 5.09 -29.79 15.07
C ILE A 55 5.43 -29.58 13.59
N PRO A 56 5.99 -30.60 12.91
CA PRO A 56 5.97 -30.61 11.45
C PRO A 56 4.53 -30.50 10.93
N CYS A 57 4.33 -29.76 9.85
CA CYS A 57 3.00 -29.57 9.30
C CYS A 57 2.35 -30.91 8.89
N PRO A 58 1.16 -31.25 9.42
CA PRO A 58 0.55 -32.57 9.21
C PRO A 58 0.15 -32.83 7.75
N ASP A 59 0.15 -34.09 7.31
CA ASP A 59 -0.42 -34.46 6.01
C ASP A 59 -1.96 -34.32 5.99
N GLN A 60 -2.54 -34.20 4.79
CA GLN A 60 -4.00 -34.14 4.61
C GLN A 60 -4.70 -35.32 5.30
N GLY A 61 -5.72 -35.00 6.10
CA GLY A 61 -6.51 -35.99 6.85
C GLY A 61 -5.92 -36.39 8.21
N LYS A 62 -4.76 -35.85 8.61
CA LYS A 62 -4.24 -35.98 9.98
C LYS A 62 -4.84 -34.92 10.92
N PRO A 63 -4.88 -35.17 12.23
CA PRO A 63 -5.20 -34.12 13.21
C PRO A 63 -4.33 -32.89 13.01
N PHE A 64 -4.89 -31.71 13.29
CA PHE A 64 -4.21 -30.41 13.14
C PHE A 64 -3.81 -30.03 11.70
N TYR A 65 -4.27 -30.76 10.68
CA TYR A 65 -4.16 -30.35 9.27
C TYR A 65 -5.05 -29.12 8.97
N GLY A 66 -4.59 -28.25 8.08
CA GLY A 66 -5.30 -27.06 7.61
C GLY A 66 -4.95 -25.80 8.40
N GLN A 67 -3.76 -25.74 8.99
CA GLN A 67 -3.21 -24.52 9.60
C GLN A 67 -2.68 -23.55 8.55
N ASP A 68 -2.53 -22.28 8.93
CA ASP A 68 -2.07 -21.19 8.06
C ASP A 68 -0.75 -21.55 7.34
N ALA A 69 0.22 -22.05 8.11
CA ALA A 69 1.52 -22.56 7.65
C ALA A 69 1.48 -23.68 6.59
N GLN A 70 0.31 -24.23 6.26
CA GLN A 70 0.15 -25.27 5.26
C GLN A 70 -0.38 -24.75 3.92
N TYR A 71 -0.76 -23.48 3.85
CA TYR A 71 -1.28 -22.86 2.64
C TYR A 71 -0.22 -21.94 2.05
N ASP A 72 0.24 -22.28 0.85
CA ASP A 72 1.17 -21.43 0.10
C ASP A 72 0.41 -20.18 -0.44
N GLY A 73 0.25 -19.17 0.41
CA GLY A 73 -0.21 -17.85 0.03
C GLY A 73 0.90 -17.02 -0.62
N PRO A 74 0.57 -15.86 -1.22
CA PRO A 74 1.58 -14.93 -1.69
C PRO A 74 2.35 -14.39 -0.49
N ALA A 75 3.62 -14.75 -0.35
CA ALA A 75 4.47 -14.22 0.72
C ALA A 75 4.52 -12.67 0.67
N PRO A 76 4.67 -11.98 1.81
CA PRO A 76 4.97 -10.55 1.83
C PRO A 76 6.15 -10.24 0.90
N ALA A 77 5.97 -9.27 0.01
CA ALA A 77 6.95 -8.93 -1.02
C ALA A 77 7.05 -7.41 -1.13
N TYR A 78 8.23 -6.88 -0.84
CA TYR A 78 8.48 -5.45 -0.75
C TYR A 78 9.67 -5.05 -1.63
N GLN A 79 9.63 -3.82 -2.12
CA GLN A 79 10.74 -3.19 -2.81
C GLN A 79 11.06 -1.87 -2.12
N ASP A 80 12.30 -1.72 -1.64
CA ASP A 80 12.83 -0.43 -1.24
C ASP A 80 13.12 0.42 -2.49
N ASN A 81 12.56 1.62 -2.55
CA ASN A 81 12.71 2.54 -3.67
C ASN A 81 13.96 3.43 -3.55
N GLY A 82 14.64 3.43 -2.40
CA GLY A 82 15.86 4.19 -2.16
C GLY A 82 15.63 5.69 -1.92
N ASP A 83 14.38 6.12 -1.77
CA ASP A 83 13.95 7.50 -1.55
C ASP A 83 13.18 7.69 -0.23
N GLY A 84 13.24 6.69 0.66
CA GLY A 84 12.47 6.64 1.90
C GLY A 84 11.06 6.10 1.73
N THR A 85 10.75 5.48 0.59
CA THR A 85 9.49 4.76 0.36
C THR A 85 9.71 3.27 0.08
N VAL A 86 8.67 2.48 0.35
CA VAL A 86 8.62 1.04 0.05
C VAL A 86 7.40 0.73 -0.79
N THR A 87 7.57 0.01 -1.89
CA THR A 87 6.47 -0.53 -2.68
C THR A 87 6.13 -1.93 -2.21
N ASP A 88 4.86 -2.15 -1.83
CA ASP A 88 4.28 -3.47 -1.60
C ASP A 88 3.91 -4.10 -2.95
N LEU A 89 4.62 -5.15 -3.33
CA LEU A 89 4.49 -5.82 -4.62
C LEU A 89 3.23 -6.69 -4.72
N ASN A 90 2.57 -6.98 -3.59
CA ASN A 90 1.32 -7.74 -3.57
C ASN A 90 0.10 -6.84 -3.75
N THR A 91 0.10 -5.66 -3.13
CA THR A 91 -1.04 -4.74 -3.18
C THR A 91 -0.86 -3.64 -4.23
N GLY A 92 0.37 -3.40 -4.67
CA GLY A 92 0.73 -2.26 -5.51
C GLY A 92 0.65 -0.93 -4.77
N LEU A 93 0.67 -0.92 -3.43
CA LEU A 93 0.69 0.30 -2.63
C LEU A 93 2.14 0.77 -2.41
N MET A 94 2.30 2.08 -2.20
CA MET A 94 3.58 2.67 -1.80
C MET A 94 3.44 3.28 -0.41
N TRP A 95 4.36 2.93 0.47
CA TRP A 95 4.36 3.29 1.88
C TRP A 95 5.54 4.19 2.22
N GLN A 96 5.38 5.04 3.23
CA GLN A 96 6.55 5.59 3.92
C GLN A 96 7.39 4.45 4.50
N GLN A 97 8.71 4.49 4.33
CA GLN A 97 9.64 3.48 4.86
C GLN A 97 9.85 3.62 6.37
N GLU A 98 9.87 4.85 6.87
CA GLU A 98 9.84 5.17 8.30
C GLU A 98 8.59 6.00 8.59
N ASP A 99 7.99 5.82 9.77
CA ASP A 99 7.04 6.81 10.29
C ASP A 99 7.81 7.97 10.96
N ASP A 100 7.09 8.99 11.41
CA ASP A 100 7.68 10.19 11.98
C ASP A 100 7.75 10.18 13.53
N ASP A 101 7.59 8.99 14.13
CA ASP A 101 7.59 8.73 15.57
C ASP A 101 6.66 9.67 16.36
N THR A 102 5.63 10.22 15.71
CA THR A 102 4.73 11.20 16.32
C THR A 102 3.33 10.62 16.47
N ARG A 103 2.87 10.56 17.72
CA ARG A 103 1.52 10.12 18.05
C ARG A 103 0.50 11.24 17.86
N ARG A 104 -0.62 10.92 17.23
CA ARG A 104 -1.65 11.88 16.80
C ARG A 104 -3.04 11.42 17.16
N THR A 105 -3.96 12.36 17.36
CA THR A 105 -5.39 12.05 17.30
C THR A 105 -5.74 11.56 15.90
N TRP A 106 -6.87 10.86 15.77
CA TRP A 106 -7.25 10.33 14.47
C TRP A 106 -7.43 11.43 13.41
N GLN A 107 -8.00 12.59 13.79
CA GLN A 107 -8.18 13.70 12.84
C GLN A 107 -6.82 14.30 12.44
N ASP A 108 -5.92 14.51 13.40
CA ASP A 108 -4.58 15.02 13.10
C ASP A 108 -3.78 14.04 12.22
N ALA A 109 -4.04 12.73 12.36
CA ALA A 109 -3.43 11.69 11.52
C ALA A 109 -3.91 11.76 10.06
N VAL A 110 -5.21 11.97 9.84
CA VAL A 110 -5.78 12.21 8.52
C VAL A 110 -5.18 13.48 7.92
N ASP A 111 -5.23 14.58 8.66
CA ASP A 111 -4.75 15.89 8.20
C ASP A 111 -3.24 15.84 7.89
N TYR A 112 -2.46 15.10 8.67
CA TYR A 112 -1.04 14.88 8.42
C TYR A 112 -0.78 14.15 7.11
N CYS A 113 -1.43 12.99 6.87
CA CYS A 113 -1.20 12.24 5.64
C CYS A 113 -1.71 12.98 4.41
N ASP A 114 -2.88 13.60 4.47
CA ASP A 114 -3.47 14.32 3.32
C ASP A 114 -2.63 15.56 2.94
N ALA A 115 -1.90 16.15 3.89
CA ALA A 115 -1.02 17.30 3.64
C ALA A 115 0.43 16.90 3.34
N LEU A 116 0.78 15.61 3.44
CA LEU A 116 2.15 15.14 3.30
C LEU A 116 2.62 15.31 1.85
N VAL A 117 3.75 16.01 1.68
CA VAL A 117 4.51 16.03 0.43
C VAL A 117 5.84 15.36 0.68
N PHE A 118 6.01 14.15 0.16
CA PHE A 118 7.16 13.29 0.45
C PHE A 118 7.53 12.45 -0.77
N ALA A 119 8.84 12.23 -0.97
CA ALA A 119 9.41 11.53 -2.14
C ALA A 119 8.91 12.04 -3.51
N GLY A 120 8.54 13.32 -3.60
CA GLY A 120 7.99 13.92 -4.84
C GLY A 120 6.49 13.69 -5.07
N TYR A 121 5.79 13.09 -4.11
CA TYR A 121 4.36 12.80 -4.17
C TYR A 121 3.56 13.60 -3.14
N SER A 122 2.29 13.86 -3.44
CA SER A 122 1.38 14.66 -2.60
C SER A 122 -0.03 14.06 -2.48
N ASP A 123 -0.18 12.79 -2.86
CA ASP A 123 -1.40 11.99 -2.85
C ASP A 123 -1.32 10.90 -1.78
N TRP A 124 -0.64 11.21 -0.68
CA TRP A 124 -0.58 10.38 0.52
C TRP A 124 -1.92 10.44 1.26
N HIS A 125 -2.30 9.33 1.87
CA HIS A 125 -3.50 9.22 2.68
C HIS A 125 -3.26 8.32 3.90
N LEU A 126 -4.11 8.47 4.91
CA LEU A 126 -4.13 7.57 6.05
C LEU A 126 -4.64 6.19 5.59
N PRO A 127 -3.90 5.09 5.77
CA PRO A 127 -4.25 3.79 5.21
C PRO A 127 -5.60 3.32 5.75
N THR A 128 -6.41 2.69 4.90
CA THR A 128 -7.57 1.94 5.37
C THR A 128 -7.12 0.78 6.27
N ARG A 129 -8.04 0.23 7.07
CA ARG A 129 -7.75 -0.93 7.92
C ARG A 129 -7.22 -2.12 7.12
N ARG A 130 -7.68 -2.30 5.87
CA ARG A 130 -7.21 -3.39 5.01
C ARG A 130 -5.80 -3.15 4.50
N GLU A 131 -5.50 -1.93 4.08
CA GLU A 131 -4.16 -1.53 3.65
C GLU A 131 -3.18 -1.65 4.81
N LEU A 132 -3.51 -1.11 5.99
CA LEU A 132 -2.60 -1.18 7.14
C LEU A 132 -2.37 -2.63 7.61
N PHE A 133 -3.39 -3.48 7.51
CA PHE A 133 -3.24 -4.90 7.84
C PHE A 133 -2.43 -5.67 6.79
N SER A 134 -2.34 -5.21 5.54
CA SER A 134 -1.58 -5.93 4.50
C SER A 134 -0.07 -5.90 4.73
N ILE A 135 0.44 -4.99 5.57
CA ILE A 135 1.85 -4.94 5.96
C ILE A 135 2.15 -5.64 7.29
N VAL A 136 1.15 -6.24 7.94
CA VAL A 136 1.35 -7.02 9.17
C VAL A 136 2.00 -8.37 8.84
N ASN A 137 2.98 -8.78 9.64
CA ASN A 137 3.58 -10.10 9.59
C ASN A 137 3.38 -10.81 10.95
N LEU A 138 2.43 -11.75 11.00
CA LEU A 138 2.07 -12.52 12.20
C LEU A 138 3.08 -13.61 12.55
N GLY A 139 4.03 -13.91 11.67
CA GLY A 139 5.22 -14.71 11.99
C GLY A 139 6.25 -13.97 12.85
N ARG A 140 6.06 -12.65 13.05
CA ARG A 140 6.94 -11.79 13.86
C ARG A 140 6.20 -11.25 15.07
N TYR A 141 6.98 -10.90 16.08
CA TYR A 141 6.50 -10.29 17.33
C TYR A 141 7.47 -9.18 17.72
N ASP A 142 6.92 -8.07 18.19
CA ASP A 142 7.68 -6.93 18.73
C ASP A 142 8.79 -6.36 17.79
N PRO A 143 8.42 -5.79 16.62
CA PRO A 143 7.07 -5.64 16.07
C PRO A 143 6.69 -6.73 15.03
N ALA A 144 5.39 -6.93 14.84
CA ALA A 144 4.74 -7.81 13.86
C ALA A 144 4.70 -7.19 12.45
N ILE A 145 5.86 -6.84 11.92
CA ILE A 145 6.09 -6.27 10.58
C ILE A 145 7.49 -6.64 10.10
N ASP A 146 7.73 -6.60 8.78
CA ASP A 146 9.07 -6.78 8.25
C ASP A 146 9.94 -5.53 8.45
N THR A 147 10.72 -5.53 9.52
CA THR A 147 11.59 -4.41 9.92
C THR A 147 12.74 -4.14 8.96
N ASP A 148 13.04 -5.06 8.04
CA ASP A 148 14.06 -4.82 7.02
C ASP A 148 13.55 -3.81 5.97
N TYR A 149 12.23 -3.75 5.77
CA TYR A 149 11.57 -2.79 4.88
C TYR A 149 10.87 -1.66 5.63
N PHE A 150 10.41 -1.89 6.87
CA PHE A 150 9.75 -0.87 7.68
C PHE A 150 10.53 -0.61 8.97
N PRO A 151 11.75 -0.05 8.88
CA PRO A 151 12.52 0.31 10.06
C PRO A 151 11.78 1.35 10.90
N GLY A 152 12.16 1.42 12.18
CA GLY A 152 11.59 2.39 13.12
C GLY A 152 10.12 2.15 13.49
N CYS A 153 9.47 1.08 13.00
CA CYS A 153 8.10 0.76 13.42
C CYS A 153 8.07 0.46 14.93
N ASN A 154 7.36 1.30 15.66
CA ASN A 154 7.14 1.13 17.09
C ASN A 154 6.17 -0.05 17.31
N SER A 155 6.45 -0.88 18.32
CA SER A 155 5.53 -1.93 18.79
C SER A 155 4.31 -1.33 19.51
N SER A 156 3.47 -0.61 18.78
CA SER A 156 2.37 0.18 19.31
C SER A 156 1.17 0.23 18.35
N TYR A 157 0.17 1.04 18.69
CA TYR A 157 -1.03 1.24 17.88
C TYR A 157 -0.76 2.25 16.76
N TYR A 158 -1.27 1.93 15.58
CA TYR A 158 -1.22 2.77 14.38
C TYR A 158 -2.62 2.98 13.84
N TRP A 159 -2.99 4.25 13.62
CA TRP A 159 -4.31 4.58 13.11
C TRP A 159 -4.52 4.08 11.68
N SER A 160 -5.75 3.62 11.40
CA SER A 160 -6.27 3.51 10.04
C SER A 160 -7.33 4.59 9.77
N GLY A 161 -7.55 4.92 8.50
CA GLY A 161 -8.62 5.80 8.03
C GLY A 161 -10.01 5.16 8.03
N SER A 162 -10.16 3.93 8.52
CA SER A 162 -11.44 3.23 8.55
C SER A 162 -12.23 3.53 9.82
N MET A 163 -13.48 3.96 9.66
CA MET A 163 -14.41 4.22 10.77
C MET A 163 -14.98 2.95 11.39
N TYR A 164 -15.24 2.98 12.70
CA TYR A 164 -15.94 1.89 13.37
C TYR A 164 -17.47 2.03 13.19
N ALA A 165 -18.09 1.02 12.57
CA ALA A 165 -19.48 1.11 12.15
C ALA A 165 -20.48 1.24 13.31
N SER A 166 -20.17 0.66 14.47
CA SER A 166 -21.07 0.71 15.62
C SER A 166 -20.96 2.00 16.43
N ASN A 167 -19.87 2.75 16.30
CA ASN A 167 -19.64 4.01 17.01
C ASN A 167 -18.69 4.91 16.20
N SER A 168 -19.24 5.97 15.62
CA SER A 168 -18.48 6.95 14.83
C SER A 168 -17.53 7.83 15.65
N SER A 169 -17.53 7.70 16.98
CA SER A 169 -16.51 8.29 17.84
C SER A 169 -15.20 7.49 17.83
N ASP A 170 -15.22 6.27 17.28
CA ASP A 170 -14.07 5.38 17.21
C ASP A 170 -13.62 5.15 15.76
N ALA A 171 -12.35 4.79 15.60
CA ALA A 171 -11.75 4.36 14.35
C ALA A 171 -10.96 3.06 14.57
N TRP A 172 -10.73 2.31 13.50
CA TRP A 172 -9.92 1.11 13.54
C TRP A 172 -8.42 1.44 13.58
N ASP A 173 -7.65 0.60 14.24
CA ASP A 173 -6.19 0.66 14.31
C ASP A 173 -5.58 -0.75 14.22
N VAL A 174 -4.26 -0.78 14.01
CA VAL A 174 -3.46 -2.00 14.07
C VAL A 174 -2.44 -1.86 15.18
N TYR A 175 -2.34 -2.88 16.04
CA TYR A 175 -1.37 -2.97 17.13
C TYR A 175 -0.17 -3.81 16.70
N PHE A 176 0.92 -3.15 16.29
CA PHE A 176 2.09 -3.80 15.72
C PHE A 176 2.95 -4.57 16.72
N ASN A 177 2.63 -4.62 18.02
CA ASN A 177 3.34 -5.57 18.90
C ASN A 177 3.08 -7.02 18.48
N HIS A 178 1.86 -7.35 18.02
CA HIS A 178 1.47 -8.71 17.64
C HIS A 178 0.41 -8.77 16.51
N GLY A 179 0.18 -7.67 15.79
CA GLY A 179 -0.61 -7.63 14.57
C GLY A 179 -2.13 -7.63 14.77
N TYR A 180 -2.63 -7.31 15.95
CA TYR A 180 -4.08 -7.28 16.20
C TYR A 180 -4.72 -6.02 15.65
N VAL A 181 -6.00 -6.15 15.29
CA VAL A 181 -6.82 -5.04 14.81
C VAL A 181 -7.81 -4.68 15.90
N TYR A 182 -7.73 -3.46 16.42
CA TYR A 182 -8.65 -2.94 17.44
C TYR A 182 -9.39 -1.71 16.91
N HIS A 183 -10.22 -1.13 17.77
CA HIS A 183 -10.76 0.20 17.57
C HIS A 183 -10.70 0.96 18.89
N TYR A 184 -10.43 2.26 18.81
CA TYR A 184 -10.41 3.15 19.96
C TYR A 184 -11.04 4.49 19.61
N ALA A 185 -11.43 5.23 20.66
CA ALA A 185 -11.94 6.58 20.52
C ALA A 185 -10.90 7.46 19.80
N ARG A 186 -11.37 8.22 18.80
CA ARG A 186 -10.55 9.07 17.91
C ARG A 186 -9.73 10.16 18.62
N THR A 187 -9.97 10.36 19.92
CA THR A 187 -9.23 11.27 20.80
C THR A 187 -7.92 10.67 21.35
N HIS A 188 -7.67 9.37 21.17
CA HIS A 188 -6.40 8.76 21.56
C HIS A 188 -5.28 9.16 20.60
N ASN A 189 -4.06 9.20 21.12
CA ASN A 189 -2.87 9.50 20.33
C ASN A 189 -2.17 8.20 19.92
N PHE A 190 -2.15 7.88 18.63
CA PHE A 190 -1.47 6.71 18.06
C PHE A 190 -0.55 7.10 16.90
N TYR A 191 0.35 6.20 16.53
CA TYR A 191 1.28 6.43 15.42
C TYR A 191 0.56 6.36 14.07
N VAL A 192 1.25 6.82 13.03
CA VAL A 192 0.71 6.94 11.68
C VAL A 192 1.79 6.57 10.69
N ARG A 193 1.43 5.79 9.67
CA ARG A 193 2.27 5.53 8.50
C ARG A 193 1.42 5.78 7.27
N CYS A 194 1.75 6.82 6.51
CA CYS A 194 0.96 7.18 5.35
C CYS A 194 1.25 6.22 4.19
N VAL A 195 0.24 6.02 3.36
CA VAL A 195 0.29 5.19 2.16
C VAL A 195 -0.22 5.99 0.98
N ARG A 196 0.13 5.58 -0.23
CA ARG A 196 -0.45 6.08 -1.46
C ARG A 196 -0.64 4.94 -2.46
N SER A 197 -1.35 5.23 -3.55
CA SER A 197 -1.37 4.31 -4.70
C SER A 197 0.04 4.14 -5.27
N GLY A 198 0.36 2.96 -5.78
CA GLY A 198 1.67 2.68 -6.36
C GLY A 198 2.01 3.50 -7.61
N PRO A 199 3.27 3.44 -8.04
CA PRO A 199 3.76 4.15 -9.21
C PRO A 199 3.19 3.63 -10.54
#